data_AF-A0A957UBK3-F1
#
_entry.id   AF-A0A957UBK3-F1
#
_cell.length_a   1.000
_cell.length_b   1.000
_cell.length_c   1.000
_cell.angle_alpha   90.00
_cell.angle_beta   90.00
_cell.angle_gamma   90.00
#
_symmetry.space_group_name_H-M   'P 1'
#
loop_
_entity.id
_entity.type
_entity.pdbx_description
1 polymer ?
#
loop_
_entity_poly.entity_id
_entity_poly.type
_entity_poly.pdbx_seq_one_letter_code
_entity_poly.pdbx_strand_id
1 'polypeptide(L)'
;MWIFGDNPIAAYRGLFEGAVGSARAWSTTIRKMTPLILTGLSVAVAFKAGLFNIGASGQFIMGTVCSVAVGINFEGLPAFIHLPLALLAGIAGGMAWGFIPGALKVFTGAHEVIVTIMLNYVASL
;
A
#
# COMPACT_ATOMS: atom_id res chain seq x y z
N MET A 1 -19.16 14.74 21.49
CA MET A 1 -18.17 15.29 22.43
C MET A 1 -18.79 16.31 23.36
N TRP A 2 -19.23 17.50 22.91
CA TRP A 2 -19.81 18.50 23.83
C TRP A 2 -21.05 18.04 24.60
N ILE A 3 -21.95 17.33 23.92
CA ILE A 3 -23.20 16.83 24.53
C ILE A 3 -22.95 15.64 25.49
N PHE A 4 -21.78 15.00 25.38
CA PHE A 4 -21.39 13.84 26.20
C PHE A 4 -20.38 14.20 27.31
N GLY A 5 -20.06 15.49 27.50
CA GLY A 5 -19.14 15.98 28.53
C GLY A 5 -17.65 15.95 28.15
N ASP A 6 -17.31 15.52 26.95
CA ASP A 6 -15.92 15.46 26.48
C ASP A 6 -15.46 16.77 25.83
N ASN A 7 -14.24 17.20 26.17
CA ASN A 7 -13.62 18.39 25.58
C ASN A 7 -13.01 18.08 24.19
N PRO A 8 -13.58 18.59 23.08
CA PRO A 8 -13.10 18.31 21.75
C PRO A 8 -11.81 19.07 21.44
N ILE A 9 -11.54 20.20 22.10
CA ILE A 9 -10.25 20.88 21.95
C ILE A 9 -9.14 19.97 22.45
N ALA A 10 -9.37 19.26 23.57
CA ALA A 10 -8.45 18.24 24.06
C ALA A 10 -8.33 17.06 23.06
N ALA A 11 -9.42 16.64 22.42
CA ALA A 11 -9.37 15.60 21.39
C ALA A 11 -8.57 16.02 20.14
N TYR A 12 -8.77 17.24 19.62
CA TYR A 12 -7.98 17.79 18.52
C TYR A 12 -6.51 17.95 18.89
N ARG A 13 -6.22 18.37 20.13
CA ARG A 13 -4.84 18.42 20.64
C ARG A 13 -4.21 17.03 20.69
N GLY A 14 -4.95 16.02 21.14
CA GLY A 14 -4.53 14.62 21.14
C GLY A 14 -4.23 14.09 19.73
N LEU A 15 -4.99 14.50 18.71
CA LEU A 15 -4.69 14.20 17.30
C LEU A 15 -3.32 14.73 16.88
N PHE A 16 -3.01 16.00 17.20
CA PHE A 16 -1.71 16.60 16.89
C PHE A 16 -0.58 15.95 17.67
N GLU A 17 -0.74 15.73 18.98
CA GLU A 17 0.26 15.08 19.82
C GLU A 17 0.52 13.64 19.37
N GLY A 18 -0.53 12.90 18.99
CA GLY A 18 -0.43 11.55 18.45
C GLY A 18 0.21 11.48 17.06
N ALA A 19 0.15 12.55 16.27
CA ALA A 19 0.72 12.61 14.92
C ALA A 19 2.18 13.10 14.91
N VAL A 20 2.49 14.17 15.65
CA VAL A 20 3.78 14.89 15.61
C VAL A 20 4.39 15.15 16.99
N GLY A 21 3.72 14.81 18.08
CA GLY A 21 4.15 15.18 19.45
C GLY A 21 5.41 14.48 19.96
N SER A 22 5.92 13.46 19.26
CA SER A 22 7.19 12.81 19.57
C SER A 22 7.86 12.23 18.32
N ALA A 23 9.15 11.93 18.39
CA ALA A 23 9.87 11.26 17.30
C ALA A 23 9.22 9.92 16.90
N ARG A 24 8.67 9.18 17.86
CA ARG A 24 7.96 7.91 17.62
C ARG A 24 6.59 8.12 16.97
N ALA A 25 5.84 9.12 17.43
CA ALA A 25 4.57 9.52 16.82
C ALA A 25 4.78 9.91 15.35
N TRP A 26 5.76 10.79 15.12
CA TRP A 26 6.15 11.23 13.78
C TRP A 26 6.57 10.07 12.87
N SER A 27 7.46 9.19 13.34
CA SER A 27 7.88 8.00 12.59
C SER A 27 6.70 7.09 12.25
N THR A 28 5.77 6.91 13.18
CA THR A 28 4.55 6.11 12.97
C THR A 28 3.64 6.75 11.91
N THR A 29 3.49 8.07 11.95
CA THR A 29 2.72 8.85 10.97
C THR A 29 3.31 8.68 9.57
N ILE A 30 4.62 8.88 9.41
CA ILE A 30 5.29 8.68 8.12
C ILE A 30 5.10 7.24 7.63
N ARG A 31 5.38 6.25 8.49
CA ARG A 31 5.28 4.83 8.14
C ARG A 31 3.88 4.45 7.65
N LYS A 32 2.82 5.03 8.22
CA LYS A 32 1.43 4.81 7.78
C LYS A 32 1.08 5.62 6.52
N MET A 33 1.60 6.83 6.39
CA MET A 33 1.31 7.74 5.29
C MET A 33 1.99 7.33 3.98
N THR A 34 3.23 6.84 4.04
CA THR A 34 4.00 6.41 2.86
C THR A 34 3.24 5.44 1.95
N PRO A 35 2.71 4.29 2.44
CA PRO A 35 1.97 3.38 1.57
C PRO A 35 0.69 4.01 1.02
N LEU A 36 -0.02 4.84 1.80
CA LEU A 36 -1.23 5.52 1.34
C LEU A 36 -0.95 6.48 0.18
N ILE A 37 0.10 7.30 0.29
CA ILE A 37 0.49 8.23 -0.77
C ILE A 37 0.94 7.48 -2.03
N LEU A 38 1.81 6.47 -1.89
CA LEU A 38 2.34 5.72 -3.03
C LEU A 38 1.24 4.93 -3.75
N THR A 39 0.30 4.36 -3.00
CA THR A 39 -0.85 3.64 -3.56
C THR A 39 -1.82 4.60 -4.26
N GLY A 40 -2.06 5.79 -3.70
CA GLY A 40 -2.83 6.83 -4.39
C GLY A 40 -2.16 7.32 -5.68
N LEU A 41 -0.83 7.47 -5.65
CA LEU A 41 -0.05 7.89 -6.82
C LEU A 41 -0.09 6.84 -7.93
N SER A 42 0.01 5.54 -7.61
CA SER A 42 -0.06 4.47 -8.61
C SER A 42 -1.41 4.44 -9.32
N VAL A 43 -2.51 4.65 -8.56
CA VAL A 43 -3.87 4.75 -9.10
C VAL A 43 -4.01 5.98 -10.00
N ALA A 44 -3.49 7.14 -9.59
CA ALA A 44 -3.51 8.36 -10.40
C ALA A 44 -2.77 8.19 -11.74
N VAL A 45 -1.63 7.49 -11.74
CA VAL A 45 -0.89 7.17 -12.97
C VAL A 45 -1.69 6.24 -13.87
N ALA A 46 -2.34 5.20 -13.33
CA ALA A 46 -3.19 4.29 -14.10
C ALA A 46 -4.40 5.00 -14.73
N PHE A 47 -5.06 5.90 -13.99
CA PHE A 47 -6.16 6.70 -14.52
C PHE A 47 -5.72 7.59 -15.68
N LYS A 48 -4.51 8.16 -15.63
CA LYS A 48 -3.97 8.96 -16.74
C LYS A 48 -3.79 8.14 -18.02
N ALA A 49 -3.62 6.82 -17.91
CA ALA A 49 -3.58 5.89 -19.03
C ALA A 49 -4.97 5.37 -19.46
N GLY A 50 -6.06 5.87 -18.86
CA GLY A 50 -7.43 5.43 -19.14
C GLY A 50 -7.81 4.09 -18.51
N LEU A 51 -7.03 3.59 -17.55
CA LEU A 51 -7.30 2.33 -16.84
C LEU A 51 -7.94 2.63 -15.48
N PHE A 52 -9.09 2.03 -15.21
CA PHE A 52 -9.78 2.17 -13.92
C PHE A 52 -9.35 1.05 -12.95
N ASN A 53 -8.14 1.15 -12.41
CA ASN A 53 -7.56 0.14 -11.53
C ASN A 53 -8.02 0.31 -10.06
N ILE A 54 -8.93 -0.57 -9.59
CA ILE A 54 -9.36 -0.66 -8.17
C ILE A 54 -8.49 -1.67 -7.39
N GLY A 55 -7.59 -2.38 -8.06
CA GLY A 55 -6.80 -3.50 -7.55
C GLY A 55 -5.58 -3.11 -6.71
N ALA A 56 -5.45 -1.82 -6.36
CA ALA A 56 -4.25 -1.29 -5.71
C ALA A 56 -4.01 -1.92 -4.32
N SER A 57 -5.09 -2.27 -3.60
CA SER A 57 -5.00 -2.99 -2.32
C SER A 57 -4.33 -4.35 -2.46
N GLY A 58 -4.77 -5.17 -3.42
CA GLY A 58 -4.19 -6.49 -3.69
C GLY A 58 -2.76 -6.40 -4.20
N GLN A 59 -2.46 -5.43 -5.07
CA GLN A 59 -1.09 -5.15 -5.52
C GLN A 59 -0.17 -4.77 -4.35
N PHE A 60 -0.66 -3.97 -3.41
CA PHE A 60 0.07 -3.60 -2.20
C PHE A 60 0.31 -4.80 -1.28
N ILE A 61 -0.71 -5.64 -1.05
CA ILE A 61 -0.58 -6.85 -0.23
C ILE A 61 0.46 -7.80 -0.84
N MET A 62 0.35 -8.10 -2.13
CA MET A 62 1.27 -9.02 -2.80
C MET A 62 2.69 -8.46 -2.88
N GLY A 63 2.86 -7.16 -3.10
CA GLY A 63 4.15 -6.50 -2.99
C GLY A 63 4.72 -6.60 -1.57
N THR A 64 3.90 -6.42 -0.54
CA THR A 64 4.33 -6.58 0.86
C THR A 64 4.77 -8.02 1.14
N VAL A 65 4.04 -9.02 0.67
CA VAL A 65 4.41 -10.44 0.81
C VAL A 65 5.78 -10.72 0.17
N CYS A 66 6.01 -10.27 -1.06
CA CYS A 66 7.31 -10.46 -1.72
C CYS A 66 8.45 -9.70 -1.02
N SER A 67 8.19 -8.48 -0.55
CA SER A 67 9.16 -7.68 0.20
C SER A 67 9.54 -8.34 1.53
N VAL A 68 8.55 -8.82 2.29
CA VAL A 68 8.76 -9.54 3.55
C VAL A 68 9.45 -10.87 3.32
N ALA A 69 9.08 -11.62 2.27
CA ALA A 69 9.74 -12.88 1.92
C ALA A 69 11.25 -12.68 1.73
N VAL A 70 11.66 -11.64 1.02
CA VAL A 70 13.09 -11.30 0.92
C VAL A 70 13.68 -10.84 2.26
N GLY A 71 12.93 -10.03 3.01
CA GLY A 71 13.34 -9.53 4.32
C GLY A 71 13.67 -10.64 5.33
N ILE A 72 12.96 -11.77 5.28
CA ILE A 72 13.15 -12.88 6.23
C ILE A 72 14.04 -14.00 5.70
N ASN A 73 14.09 -14.25 4.38
CA ASN A 73 14.85 -15.39 3.84
C ASN A 73 16.33 -15.05 3.55
N PHE A 74 16.68 -13.77 3.40
CA PHE A 74 18.05 -13.34 3.12
C PHE A 74 18.67 -12.73 4.38
N GLU A 75 19.30 -13.57 5.20
CA GLU A 75 20.01 -13.14 6.41
C GLU A 75 21.48 -12.80 6.14
N GLY A 76 22.08 -11.96 6.99
CA GLY A 76 23.52 -11.65 6.95
C GLY A 76 23.96 -10.63 5.88
N LEU A 77 23.02 -10.10 5.08
CA LEU A 77 23.34 -9.01 4.14
C LEU A 77 23.50 -7.68 4.88
N PRO A 78 24.43 -6.80 4.44
CA PRO A 78 24.47 -5.42 4.89
C PRO A 78 23.14 -4.72 4.62
N ALA A 79 22.67 -3.90 5.57
CA ALA A 79 21.38 -3.21 5.48
C ALA A 79 21.22 -2.39 4.19
N PHE A 80 22.31 -1.82 3.68
CA PHE A 80 22.32 -1.05 2.43
C PHE A 80 21.99 -1.87 1.18
N ILE A 81 22.22 -3.19 1.18
CA ILE A 81 21.88 -4.09 0.07
C ILE A 81 20.53 -4.74 0.32
N HIS A 82 20.30 -5.17 1.57
CA HIS A 82 19.09 -5.88 1.95
C HIS A 82 17.83 -5.03 1.75
N LEU A 83 17.87 -3.74 2.13
CA LEU A 83 16.73 -2.85 2.02
C LEU A 83 16.31 -2.59 0.55
N PRO A 84 17.19 -2.20 -0.39
CA PRO A 84 16.84 -2.12 -1.80
C PRO A 84 16.35 -3.43 -2.40
N LEU A 85 16.95 -4.57 -2.01
CA LEU A 85 16.52 -5.89 -2.51
C LEU A 85 15.08 -6.20 -2.11
N ALA A 86 14.72 -5.96 -0.84
CA ALA A 86 13.36 -6.14 -0.35
C ALA A 86 12.36 -5.17 -1.01
N LEU A 87 12.77 -3.92 -1.28
CA LEU A 87 11.94 -2.97 -2.02
C LEU A 87 11.70 -3.41 -3.47
N LEU A 88 12.75 -3.83 -4.18
CA LEU A 88 12.65 -4.32 -5.56
C LEU A 88 11.79 -5.57 -5.66
N ALA A 89 11.91 -6.50 -4.71
CA ALA A 89 11.05 -7.66 -4.64
C ALA A 89 9.58 -7.27 -4.44
N GLY A 90 9.30 -6.28 -3.59
CA GLY A 90 7.94 -5.78 -3.42
C GLY A 90 7.37 -5.08 -4.67
N ILE A 91 8.19 -4.30 -5.37
CA ILE A 91 7.83 -3.71 -6.66
C ILE A 91 7.49 -4.82 -7.66
N ALA A 92 8.35 -5.84 -7.78
CA ALA A 92 8.13 -6.96 -8.69
C ALA A 92 6.86 -7.74 -8.34
N GLY A 93 6.59 -7.98 -7.05
CA GLY A 93 5.37 -8.65 -6.59
C GLY A 93 4.10 -7.87 -6.92
N GLY A 94 4.08 -6.56 -6.64
CA GLY A 94 2.96 -5.69 -7.00
C GLY A 94 2.75 -5.58 -8.51
N MET A 95 3.83 -5.49 -9.28
CA MET A 95 3.79 -5.48 -10.75
C MET A 95 3.24 -6.79 -11.32
N ALA A 96 3.71 -7.93 -10.82
CA ALA A 96 3.22 -9.24 -11.24
C ALA A 96 1.72 -9.38 -10.95
N TRP A 97 1.25 -8.91 -9.80
CA TRP A 97 -0.18 -8.94 -9.46
C TRP A 97 -1.01 -8.01 -10.34
N GLY A 98 -0.50 -6.80 -10.62
CA GLY A 98 -1.16 -5.83 -11.50
C GLY A 98 -1.12 -6.21 -12.97
N PHE A 99 -0.18 -7.06 -13.38
CA PHE A 99 -0.10 -7.60 -14.73
C PHE A 99 -1.28 -8.52 -15.06
N ILE A 100 -1.75 -9.32 -14.10
CA ILE A 100 -2.86 -10.28 -14.28
C ILE A 100 -4.13 -9.61 -14.86
N PRO A 101 -4.72 -8.56 -14.23
CA PRO A 101 -5.92 -7.92 -14.77
C PRO A 101 -5.66 -7.21 -16.11
N GLY A 102 -4.46 -6.66 -16.31
CA GLY A 102 -4.06 -6.05 -17.58
C GLY A 102 -4.01 -7.07 -18.72
N ALA A 103 -3.38 -8.22 -18.49
CA ALA A 103 -3.32 -9.32 -19.44
C ALA A 103 -4.73 -9.84 -19.76
N LEU A 104 -5.56 -10.07 -18.74
CA LEU A 104 -6.93 -10.53 -18.93
C LEU A 104 -7.77 -9.54 -19.74
N LYS A 105 -7.63 -8.23 -19.51
CA LYS A 105 -8.29 -7.20 -20.31
C LYS A 105 -7.90 -7.31 -21.79
N VAL A 106 -6.61 -7.41 -22.08
CA VAL A 106 -6.07 -7.42 -23.46
C VAL A 106 -6.42 -8.71 -24.20
N PHE A 107 -6.27 -9.88 -23.55
CA PHE A 107 -6.43 -11.17 -24.23
C PHE A 107 -7.87 -11.69 -24.24
N THR A 108 -8.68 -11.35 -23.24
CA THR A 108 -10.03 -11.91 -23.08
C THR A 108 -11.15 -10.88 -23.19
N GLY A 109 -10.83 -9.58 -23.15
CA GLY A 109 -11.83 -8.52 -23.09
C GLY A 109 -12.51 -8.38 -21.72
N ALA A 110 -12.00 -9.06 -20.68
CA ALA A 110 -12.56 -8.96 -19.33
C ALA A 110 -12.52 -7.52 -18.80
N HIS A 111 -13.60 -7.12 -18.12
CA HIS A 111 -13.70 -5.77 -17.57
C HIS A 111 -12.72 -5.59 -16.40
N GLU A 112 -11.72 -4.73 -16.59
CA GLU A 112 -10.61 -4.55 -15.63
C GLU A 112 -11.07 -4.23 -14.21
N VAL A 113 -12.16 -3.47 -14.07
CA VAL A 113 -12.73 -3.10 -12.76
C VAL A 113 -13.16 -4.35 -11.98
N ILE A 114 -13.86 -5.28 -12.63
CA ILE A 114 -14.36 -6.49 -11.96
C ILE A 114 -13.18 -7.38 -11.59
N VAL A 115 -12.27 -7.61 -12.53
CA VAL A 115 -11.10 -8.47 -12.32
C VAL A 115 -10.21 -7.93 -11.20
N THR A 116 -9.98 -6.61 -11.15
CA THR A 116 -9.17 -5.99 -10.11
C THR A 116 -9.83 -6.06 -8.73
N ILE A 117 -11.16 -5.95 -8.62
CA ILE A 117 -11.89 -6.18 -7.36
C ILE A 117 -11.76 -7.65 -6.93
N MET A 118 -11.96 -8.60 -7.84
CA MET A 118 -11.85 -10.03 -7.52
C MET A 118 -10.43 -10.40 -7.07
N LEU A 119 -9.41 -9.85 -7.72
CA LEU A 119 -8.02 -10.08 -7.32
C LEU A 119 -7.65 -9.44 -5.98
N ASN A 120 -8.34 -8.39 -5.53
CA ASN A 120 -8.18 -7.90 -4.15
C ASN A 120 -8.62 -8.97 -3.14
N TYR A 121 -9.75 -9.64 -3.39
CA TYR A 121 -10.21 -10.73 -2.53
C TYR A 121 -9.19 -11.86 -2.48
N VAL A 122 -8.69 -12.30 -3.64
CA VAL A 122 -7.68 -13.37 -3.71
C VAL A 122 -6.41 -13.00 -2.94
N ALA A 123 -5.95 -11.76 -3.02
CA ALA A 123 -4.77 -11.30 -2.29
C ALA A 123 -4.98 -11.25 -0.77
N SER A 124 -6.22 -11.11 -0.31
CA SER A 124 -6.56 -10.96 1.12
C SER A 124 -6.96 -12.27 1.82
N LEU A 125 -7.01 -13.39 1.10
CA LEU A 125 -7.23 -14.73 1.65
C LEU A 125 -6.05 -15.16 2.55
#